data_AF-A0A2I0NPF2-F1
#
_entry.id   AF-A0A2I0NPF2-F1
#
_cell.length_a   1.000
_cell.length_b   1.000
_cell.length_c   1.000
_cell.angle_alpha   90.00
_cell.angle_beta   90.00
_cell.angle_gamma   90.00
#
_symmetry.space_group_name_H-M   'P 1'
#
loop_
_entity.id
_entity.type
_entity.pdbx_description
1 polymer ?
#
loop_
_entity_poly.entity_id
_entity_poly.type
_entity_poly.pdbx_seq_one_letter_code
_entity_poly.pdbx_strand_id
1 'polypeptide(L)'
;MWLKAWPKLAVAVFGAILYIFAVNLSGDIKELLVDVAAALIAIPIIVVTYELWNDKSHKALNENVYRYAENEMGQAMLEIKAQIKMLLEGYCVYFDAGDVVLKDSVQGNYILQMRDEAKILYDEDGMPYQRKYQADYDGGFEADESDIEEYDIHTVFSIITDVQYLGYQICDIQFEDAIHRLDELIKNSFIMERMDDEENSVIIHLLEALKMLHSFVELHRQDLFLRTDITVQGFEWELSKHQNVLSGTIGLYRLYYREKEEGSEKLVYEQVLDEKIIIDAEENNLLSVYIVNPDYYTIFSDLINEVLSCIRDWRRTNAGFVVVDFDSAQIRRL
;
A
#
# COMPACT_ATOMS: atom_id res chain seq x y z
N MET A 1 -0.96 24.15 4.90
CA MET A 1 -1.41 25.55 4.61
C MET A 1 -2.11 26.30 5.78
N TRP A 2 -3.08 25.73 6.49
CA TRP A 2 -3.92 26.43 7.51
C TRP A 2 -3.16 26.99 8.73
N LEU A 3 -2.15 26.27 9.24
CA LEU A 3 -1.37 26.68 10.41
C LEU A 3 -0.46 27.91 10.14
N LYS A 4 0.05 28.09 8.91
CA LYS A 4 0.89 29.24 8.52
C LYS A 4 0.06 30.54 8.35
N ALA A 5 -1.24 30.45 8.06
CA ALA A 5 -2.13 31.59 7.84
C ALA A 5 -2.75 32.15 9.13
N TRP A 6 -2.85 31.34 10.20
CA TRP A 6 -3.51 31.72 11.45
C TRP A 6 -2.93 32.97 12.14
N PRO A 7 -1.59 33.12 12.27
CA PRO A 7 -1.02 34.31 12.88
C PRO A 7 -1.31 35.58 12.07
N LYS A 8 -1.32 35.47 10.74
CA LYS A 8 -1.58 36.59 9.82
C LYS A 8 -3.05 37.03 9.88
N LEU A 9 -3.97 36.05 9.93
CA LEU A 9 -5.39 36.32 10.13
C LEU A 9 -5.67 36.92 11.51
N ALA A 10 -4.99 36.46 12.56
CA ALA A 10 -5.14 37.03 13.91
C ALA A 10 -4.74 38.53 13.96
N VAL A 11 -3.69 38.93 13.23
CA VAL A 11 -3.29 40.34 13.09
C VAL A 11 -4.36 41.16 12.37
N ALA A 12 -4.99 40.60 11.31
CA ALA A 12 -6.10 41.26 10.61
C ALA A 12 -7.34 41.40 11.52
N VAL A 13 -7.66 40.38 12.33
CA VAL A 13 -8.74 40.46 13.33
C VAL A 13 -8.45 41.54 14.37
N PHE A 14 -7.21 41.64 14.84
CA PHE A 14 -6.80 42.70 15.76
C PHE A 14 -6.96 44.10 15.13
N GLY A 15 -6.59 44.24 13.85
CA GLY A 15 -6.86 45.46 13.08
C GLY A 15 -8.35 45.80 12.98
N ALA A 16 -9.22 44.80 12.78
CA ALA A 16 -10.67 45.01 12.74
C ALA A 16 -11.25 45.45 14.10
N ILE A 17 -10.77 44.86 15.20
CA ILE A 17 -11.13 45.28 16.57
C ILE A 17 -10.68 46.73 16.82
N LEU A 18 -9.46 47.08 16.39
CA LEU A 18 -8.89 48.41 16.54
C LEU A 18 -9.66 49.45 15.71
N TYR A 19 -10.13 49.08 14.52
CA TYR A 19 -11.01 49.91 13.70
C TYR A 19 -12.36 50.20 14.40
N ILE A 20 -13.01 49.17 14.95
CA ILE A 20 -14.28 49.33 15.69
C ILE A 20 -14.09 50.27 16.89
N PHE A 21 -12.96 50.15 17.59
CA PHE A 21 -12.62 51.05 18.69
C PHE A 21 -12.36 52.49 18.22
N ALA A 22 -11.66 52.65 17.09
CA ALA A 22 -11.34 53.95 16.51
C ALA A 22 -12.59 54.76 16.09
N VAL A 23 -13.63 54.08 15.59
CA VAL A 23 -14.90 54.73 15.17
C VAL A 23 -15.59 55.48 16.31
N ASN A 24 -15.37 55.06 17.57
CA ASN A 24 -15.94 55.68 18.76
C ASN A 24 -15.12 56.88 19.30
N LEU A 25 -13.98 57.21 18.68
CA LEU A 25 -13.11 58.32 19.08
C LEU A 25 -13.34 59.55 18.21
N SER A 26 -12.82 60.70 18.64
CA SER A 26 -12.96 62.00 17.95
C SER A 26 -11.61 62.69 17.82
N GLY A 27 -11.42 63.47 16.74
CA GLY A 27 -10.19 64.23 16.48
C GLY A 27 -9.04 63.41 15.90
N ASP A 28 -7.84 63.96 15.88
CA ASP A 28 -6.64 63.39 15.20
C ASP A 28 -6.28 61.96 15.63
N ILE A 29 -6.64 61.58 16.87
CA ILE A 29 -6.43 60.22 17.40
C ILE A 29 -7.28 59.18 16.65
N LYS A 30 -8.48 59.56 16.20
CA LYS A 30 -9.34 58.70 15.36
C LYS A 30 -8.65 58.39 14.04
N GLU A 31 -8.13 59.42 13.37
CA GLU A 31 -7.52 59.28 12.05
C GLU A 31 -6.28 58.39 12.11
N LEU A 32 -5.43 58.60 13.11
CA LEU A 32 -4.25 57.77 13.35
C LEU A 32 -4.60 56.30 13.65
N LEU A 33 -5.63 56.02 14.46
CA LEU A 33 -6.06 54.64 14.75
C LEU A 33 -6.71 53.97 13.54
N VAL A 34 -7.44 54.70 12.70
CA VAL A 34 -8.00 54.18 11.45
C VAL A 34 -6.89 53.77 10.49
N ASP A 35 -5.85 54.59 10.35
CA ASP A 35 -4.70 54.27 9.49
C ASP A 35 -3.92 53.05 9.98
N VAL A 36 -3.69 52.96 11.29
CA VAL A 36 -3.05 51.78 11.91
C VAL A 36 -3.91 50.53 11.73
N ALA A 37 -5.22 50.63 11.93
CA ALA A 37 -6.14 49.51 11.70
C ALA A 37 -6.13 49.06 10.23
N ALA A 38 -6.16 50.01 9.29
CA ALA A 38 -6.12 49.73 7.86
C ALA A 38 -4.82 49.00 7.48
N ALA A 39 -3.67 49.40 8.01
CA ALA A 39 -2.39 48.72 7.77
C ALA A 39 -2.38 47.29 8.34
N LEU A 40 -2.91 47.11 9.56
CA LEU A 40 -3.01 45.79 10.22
C LEU A 40 -3.96 44.83 9.49
N ILE A 41 -4.91 45.33 8.71
CA ILE A 41 -5.80 44.52 7.88
C ILE A 41 -5.17 44.29 6.49
N ALA A 42 -4.70 45.35 5.84
CA ALA A 42 -4.24 45.30 4.46
C ALA A 42 -2.97 44.47 4.28
N ILE A 43 -1.97 44.63 5.17
CA ILE A 43 -0.69 43.93 5.02
C ILE A 43 -0.88 42.40 5.11
N PRO A 44 -1.56 41.84 6.14
CA PRO A 44 -1.77 40.39 6.19
C PRO A 44 -2.62 39.86 5.04
N ILE A 45 -3.66 40.59 4.61
CA ILE A 45 -4.48 40.17 3.47
C ILE A 45 -3.67 40.12 2.18
N ILE A 46 -2.83 41.14 1.91
CA ILE A 46 -1.96 41.17 0.75
C ILE A 46 -0.97 40.00 0.78
N VAL A 47 -0.37 39.71 1.94
CA VAL A 47 0.58 38.60 2.10
C VAL A 47 -0.11 37.26 1.86
N VAL A 48 -1.28 37.00 2.47
CA VAL A 48 -2.02 35.74 2.28
C VAL A 48 -2.48 35.58 0.82
N THR A 49 -2.95 36.67 0.19
CA THR A 49 -3.38 36.65 -1.21
C THR A 49 -2.19 36.41 -2.15
N TYR A 50 -1.04 37.04 -1.86
CA TYR A 50 0.19 36.82 -2.60
C TYR A 50 0.67 35.38 -2.48
N GLU A 51 0.69 34.81 -1.27
CA GLU A 51 1.08 33.41 -1.05
C GLU A 51 0.16 32.44 -1.80
N LEU A 52 -1.17 32.59 -1.65
CA LEU A 52 -2.14 31.76 -2.38
C LEU A 52 -1.98 31.87 -3.90
N TRP A 53 -1.73 33.08 -4.41
CA TRP A 53 -1.54 33.30 -5.84
C TRP A 53 -0.19 32.78 -6.32
N ASN A 54 0.87 32.95 -5.54
CA ASN A 54 2.20 32.46 -5.83
C ASN A 54 2.22 30.94 -5.89
N ASP A 55 1.62 30.26 -4.90
CA ASP A 55 1.51 28.79 -4.86
C ASP A 55 0.74 28.26 -6.08
N LYS A 56 -0.41 28.88 -6.39
CA LYS A 56 -1.21 28.51 -7.56
C LYS A 56 -0.47 28.76 -8.87
N SER A 57 0.26 29.87 -8.97
CA SER A 57 1.04 30.22 -10.16
C SER A 57 2.23 29.29 -10.33
N HIS A 58 2.94 28.94 -9.26
CA HIS A 58 4.05 27.98 -9.29
C HIS A 58 3.55 26.59 -9.69
N LYS A 59 2.40 26.15 -9.17
CA LYS A 59 1.79 24.86 -9.57
C LYS A 59 1.39 24.85 -11.05
N ALA A 60 0.80 25.93 -11.54
CA ALA A 60 0.45 26.05 -12.97
C ALA A 60 1.70 26.13 -13.88
N LEU A 61 2.75 26.82 -13.45
CA LEU A 61 3.98 26.96 -14.26
C LEU A 61 4.79 25.65 -14.33
N ASN A 62 4.69 24.82 -13.28
CA ASN A 62 5.43 23.57 -13.13
C ASN A 62 4.54 22.33 -13.25
N GLU A 63 3.34 22.44 -13.84
CA GLU A 63 2.32 21.37 -13.85
C GLU A 63 2.88 20.02 -14.32
N ASN A 64 3.73 20.02 -15.36
CA ASN A 64 4.37 18.79 -15.86
C ASN A 64 5.31 18.13 -14.84
N VAL A 65 5.99 18.93 -14.02
CA VAL A 65 6.91 18.43 -12.97
C VAL A 65 6.11 17.82 -11.83
N TYR A 66 5.04 18.47 -11.41
CA TYR A 66 4.12 17.92 -10.41
C TYR A 66 3.48 16.64 -10.89
N ARG A 67 2.95 16.60 -12.11
CA ARG A 67 2.34 15.39 -12.67
C ARG A 67 3.32 14.22 -12.76
N TYR A 68 4.58 14.50 -13.09
CA TYR A 68 5.62 13.47 -13.09
C TYR A 68 5.88 12.94 -11.67
N ALA A 69 6.06 13.82 -10.69
CA ALA A 69 6.28 13.43 -9.30
C ALA A 69 5.09 12.66 -8.70
N GLU A 70 3.86 13.14 -8.95
CA GLU A 70 2.61 12.47 -8.57
C GLU A 70 2.54 11.06 -9.16
N ASN A 71 2.98 10.89 -10.41
CA ASN A 71 2.96 9.60 -11.07
C ASN A 71 4.01 8.62 -10.53
N GLU A 72 5.26 9.06 -10.38
CA GLU A 72 6.33 8.23 -9.81
C GLU A 72 5.99 7.80 -8.38
N MET A 73 5.49 8.74 -7.57
CA MET A 73 5.01 8.43 -6.21
C MET A 73 3.84 7.46 -6.25
N GLY A 74 2.87 7.67 -7.14
CA GLY A 74 1.74 6.79 -7.32
C GLY A 74 2.13 5.35 -7.70
N GLN A 75 3.08 5.18 -8.62
CA GLN A 75 3.61 3.87 -8.98
C GLN A 75 4.32 3.20 -7.80
N ALA A 76 5.22 3.92 -7.12
CA ALA A 76 5.89 3.40 -5.94
C ALA A 76 4.89 2.98 -4.85
N MET A 77 3.84 3.78 -4.61
CA MET A 77 2.80 3.45 -3.65
C MET A 77 1.97 2.22 -4.05
N LEU A 78 1.66 2.02 -5.33
CA LEU A 78 0.97 0.81 -5.79
C LEU A 78 1.83 -0.45 -5.57
N GLU A 79 3.13 -0.36 -5.87
CA GLU A 79 4.09 -1.43 -5.61
C GLU A 79 4.17 -1.75 -4.10
N ILE A 80 4.31 -0.71 -3.26
CA ILE A 80 4.34 -0.86 -1.80
C ILE A 80 3.02 -1.44 -1.28
N LYS A 81 1.87 -0.94 -1.74
CA LYS A 81 0.54 -1.42 -1.35
C LYS A 81 0.39 -2.89 -1.68
N ALA A 82 0.84 -3.35 -2.85
CA ALA A 82 0.81 -4.76 -3.22
C ALA A 82 1.67 -5.61 -2.27
N GLN A 83 2.88 -5.17 -1.95
CA GLN A 83 3.78 -5.89 -1.03
C GLN A 83 3.23 -5.94 0.41
N ILE A 84 2.69 -4.83 0.92
CA ILE A 84 2.05 -4.79 2.24
C ILE A 84 0.78 -5.65 2.26
N LYS A 85 -0.02 -5.63 1.18
CA LYS A 85 -1.19 -6.50 1.04
C LYS A 85 -0.79 -7.97 1.12
N MET A 86 0.30 -8.37 0.45
CA MET A 86 0.83 -9.73 0.54
C MET A 86 1.21 -10.12 1.97
N LEU A 87 1.79 -9.19 2.73
CA LEU A 87 2.14 -9.42 4.14
C LEU A 87 0.91 -9.57 5.04
N LEU A 88 -0.18 -8.85 4.76
CA LEU A 88 -1.38 -8.85 5.60
C LEU A 88 -2.38 -9.95 5.23
N GLU A 89 -2.47 -10.34 3.96
CA GLU A 89 -3.42 -11.36 3.51
C GLU A 89 -2.85 -12.78 3.63
N GLY A 90 -1.54 -12.93 3.67
CA GLY A 90 -0.91 -14.24 3.80
C GLY A 90 -1.21 -15.13 2.59
N TYR A 91 -1.52 -16.42 2.84
CA TYR A 91 -1.88 -17.34 1.76
C TYR A 91 -3.16 -16.93 1.02
N CYS A 92 -4.00 -16.06 1.60
CA CYS A 92 -5.22 -15.56 0.95
C CYS A 92 -4.92 -14.62 -0.24
N VAL A 93 -3.67 -14.25 -0.50
CA VAL A 93 -3.32 -13.57 -1.76
C VAL A 93 -3.69 -14.43 -2.99
N TYR A 94 -3.66 -15.75 -2.83
CA TYR A 94 -3.95 -16.71 -3.91
C TYR A 94 -5.42 -17.14 -3.96
N PHE A 95 -6.25 -16.70 -3.01
CA PHE A 95 -7.58 -17.26 -2.77
C PHE A 95 -8.53 -16.21 -2.20
N ASP A 96 -9.79 -16.18 -2.64
CA ASP A 96 -10.74 -15.27 -2.00
C ASP A 96 -10.98 -15.69 -0.53
N ALA A 97 -11.45 -14.74 0.29
CA ALA A 97 -11.76 -14.99 1.68
C ALA A 97 -12.69 -16.21 1.85
N GLY A 98 -12.20 -17.22 2.58
CA GLY A 98 -12.95 -18.45 2.88
C GLY A 98 -12.75 -19.60 1.88
N ASP A 99 -12.02 -19.40 0.79
CA ASP A 99 -11.75 -20.43 -0.22
C ASP A 99 -10.82 -21.55 0.26
N VAL A 100 -10.03 -21.28 1.29
CA VAL A 100 -9.13 -22.26 1.91
C VAL A 100 -9.61 -22.57 3.32
N VAL A 101 -9.48 -23.84 3.71
CA VAL A 101 -9.83 -24.31 5.05
C VAL A 101 -8.70 -25.08 5.68
N LEU A 102 -8.53 -24.84 6.99
CA LEU A 102 -7.74 -25.69 7.86
C LEU A 102 -8.66 -26.81 8.37
N LYS A 103 -8.42 -28.03 7.91
CA LYS A 103 -9.11 -29.23 8.41
C LYS A 103 -8.22 -29.95 9.41
N ASP A 104 -8.83 -30.45 10.48
CA ASP A 104 -8.15 -31.36 11.40
C ASP A 104 -7.96 -32.71 10.70
N SER A 105 -6.71 -33.18 10.61
CA SER A 105 -6.43 -34.52 10.11
C SER A 105 -6.78 -35.56 11.18
N VAL A 106 -7.02 -36.79 10.75
CA VAL A 106 -7.27 -37.94 11.64
C VAL A 106 -6.08 -38.19 12.61
N GLN A 107 -4.91 -37.58 12.36
CA GLN A 107 -3.69 -37.71 13.15
C GLN A 107 -3.41 -36.50 14.07
N GLY A 108 -4.30 -35.49 14.10
CA GLY A 108 -4.16 -34.28 14.93
C GLY A 108 -3.29 -33.16 14.34
N ASN A 109 -2.83 -33.31 13.09
CA ASN A 109 -2.18 -32.24 12.33
C ASN A 109 -3.22 -31.47 11.51
N TYR A 110 -3.02 -30.18 11.27
CA TYR A 110 -3.90 -29.40 10.40
C TYR A 110 -3.50 -29.55 8.93
N ILE A 111 -4.50 -29.66 8.06
CA ILE A 111 -4.34 -29.70 6.61
C ILE A 111 -4.92 -28.43 6.01
N LEU A 112 -4.10 -27.68 5.29
CA LEU A 112 -4.53 -26.55 4.46
C LEU A 112 -4.97 -27.09 3.09
N GLN A 113 -6.24 -26.88 2.74
CA GLN A 113 -6.78 -27.31 1.43
C GLN A 113 -7.83 -26.33 0.91
N MET A 114 -8.01 -26.27 -0.41
CA MET A 114 -9.07 -25.48 -1.01
C MET A 114 -10.44 -26.13 -0.77
N ARG A 115 -11.49 -25.32 -0.66
CA ARG A 115 -12.89 -25.75 -0.63
C ARG A 115 -13.34 -26.19 -2.02
N ASP A 116 -14.26 -27.13 -2.08
CA ASP A 116 -14.83 -27.59 -3.35
C ASP A 116 -15.62 -26.47 -4.05
N GLU A 117 -16.22 -25.56 -3.30
CA GLU A 117 -17.02 -24.45 -3.82
C GLU A 117 -16.18 -23.32 -4.43
N ALA A 118 -14.90 -23.24 -4.06
CA ALA A 118 -13.93 -22.25 -4.55
C ALA A 118 -13.28 -22.64 -5.88
N LYS A 119 -13.43 -23.90 -6.30
CA LYS A 119 -12.89 -24.39 -7.57
C LYS A 119 -13.49 -23.62 -8.74
N ILE A 120 -12.62 -23.12 -9.60
CA ILE A 120 -13.00 -22.59 -10.91
C ILE A 120 -13.42 -23.76 -11.81
N LEU A 121 -14.69 -23.77 -12.19
CA LEU A 121 -15.30 -24.72 -13.11
C LEU A 121 -15.61 -24.02 -14.44
N TYR A 122 -15.90 -24.79 -15.48
CA TYR A 122 -16.28 -24.28 -16.79
C TYR A 122 -17.69 -24.73 -17.15
N ASP A 123 -18.50 -23.82 -17.67
CA ASP A 123 -19.84 -24.14 -18.15
C ASP A 123 -19.81 -24.78 -19.55
N GLU A 124 -20.99 -25.06 -20.11
CA GLU A 124 -21.13 -25.68 -21.44
C GLU A 124 -20.54 -24.82 -22.57
N ASP A 125 -20.44 -23.50 -22.35
CA ASP A 125 -19.88 -22.52 -23.30
C ASP A 125 -18.36 -22.29 -23.07
N GLY A 126 -17.77 -22.93 -22.07
CA GLY A 126 -16.35 -22.81 -21.71
C GLY A 126 -16.01 -21.56 -20.91
N MET A 127 -17.00 -20.88 -20.32
CA MET A 127 -16.78 -19.71 -19.46
C MET A 127 -16.48 -20.15 -18.02
N PRO A 128 -15.47 -19.56 -17.36
CA PRO A 128 -15.12 -19.91 -15.99
C PRO A 128 -16.16 -19.38 -14.99
N TYR A 129 -16.50 -20.20 -13.99
CA TYR A 129 -17.37 -19.82 -12.88
C TYR A 129 -16.95 -20.52 -11.59
N GLN A 130 -17.38 -20.01 -10.43
CA GLN A 130 -17.22 -20.68 -9.13
C GLN A 130 -18.59 -20.95 -8.51
N ARG A 131 -18.77 -22.12 -7.88
CA ARG A 131 -20.07 -22.53 -7.31
C ARG A 131 -20.53 -21.61 -6.17
N LYS A 132 -19.60 -21.04 -5.40
CA LYS A 132 -19.92 -20.11 -4.32
C LYS A 132 -20.69 -18.86 -4.78
N TYR A 133 -20.59 -18.48 -6.05
CA TYR A 133 -21.32 -17.35 -6.64
C TYR A 133 -22.62 -17.75 -7.35
N GLN A 134 -22.98 -19.04 -7.35
CA GLN A 134 -24.18 -19.56 -8.03
C GLN A 134 -25.32 -19.96 -7.09
N ALA A 135 -25.06 -20.09 -5.77
CA ALA A 135 -26.11 -20.26 -4.78
C ALA A 135 -26.89 -18.94 -4.63
N ASP A 136 -28.22 -19.02 -4.51
CA ASP A 136 -29.11 -17.85 -4.41
C ASP A 136 -28.54 -16.79 -3.46
N TYR A 137 -28.47 -15.58 -4.01
CA TYR A 137 -27.90 -14.36 -3.46
C TYR A 137 -28.58 -13.98 -2.12
N ASP A 138 -28.13 -14.52 -0.99
CA ASP A 138 -28.43 -13.96 0.33
C ASP A 138 -27.39 -12.86 0.57
N GLY A 139 -27.72 -11.64 0.12
CA GLY A 139 -26.81 -10.50 -0.07
C GLY A 139 -26.00 -10.08 1.15
N GLY A 140 -24.92 -10.82 1.45
CA GLY A 140 -24.10 -10.61 2.64
C GLY A 140 -22.59 -10.80 2.45
N PHE A 141 -22.09 -10.88 1.22
CA PHE A 141 -20.65 -10.87 0.94
C PHE A 141 -20.36 -10.12 -0.37
N GLU A 142 -20.72 -8.85 -0.43
CA GLU A 142 -19.79 -7.89 -1.05
C GLU A 142 -18.70 -7.73 0.01
N ALA A 143 -17.57 -8.41 -0.15
CA ALA A 143 -16.37 -7.96 0.55
C ALA A 143 -16.12 -6.55 -0.01
N ASP A 144 -16.46 -5.51 0.76
CA ASP A 144 -15.81 -4.22 0.60
C ASP A 144 -14.32 -4.56 0.47
N GLU A 145 -13.71 -4.27 -0.69
CA GLU A 145 -12.26 -4.40 -0.84
C GLU A 145 -11.66 -3.63 0.33
N SER A 146 -11.15 -4.35 1.33
CA SER A 146 -10.69 -3.73 2.55
C SER A 146 -9.50 -2.86 2.17
N ASP A 147 -9.71 -1.55 2.15
CA ASP A 147 -8.65 -0.59 1.88
C ASP A 147 -7.68 -0.71 3.05
N ILE A 148 -6.62 -1.51 2.90
CA ILE A 148 -5.63 -1.84 3.96
C ILE A 148 -5.03 -0.59 4.62
N GLU A 149 -5.16 0.54 3.95
CA GLU A 149 -4.77 1.86 4.38
C GLU A 149 -5.62 2.39 5.54
N GLU A 150 -6.84 1.89 5.73
CA GLU A 150 -7.69 2.24 6.88
C GLU A 150 -7.33 1.47 8.15
N TYR A 151 -6.46 0.45 8.04
CA TYR A 151 -6.06 -0.36 9.17
C TYR A 151 -5.24 0.43 10.17
N ASP A 152 -5.68 0.42 11.43
CA ASP A 152 -4.89 0.92 12.54
C ASP A 152 -3.87 -0.14 13.00
N ILE A 153 -2.97 0.28 13.89
CA ILE A 153 -1.95 -0.60 14.47
C ILE A 153 -2.54 -1.85 15.14
N HIS A 154 -3.72 -1.75 15.75
CA HIS A 154 -4.38 -2.88 16.41
C HIS A 154 -4.90 -3.90 15.39
N THR A 155 -5.43 -3.41 14.27
CA THR A 155 -5.87 -4.23 13.15
C THR A 155 -4.69 -4.94 12.50
N VAL A 156 -3.60 -4.21 12.20
CA VAL A 156 -2.37 -4.79 11.67
C VAL A 156 -1.82 -5.87 12.62
N PHE A 157 -1.73 -5.57 13.91
CA PHE A 157 -1.25 -6.52 14.90
C PHE A 157 -2.11 -7.79 14.95
N SER A 158 -3.44 -7.65 14.99
CA SER A 158 -4.36 -8.79 15.01
C SER A 158 -4.26 -9.65 13.75
N ILE A 159 -4.03 -9.02 12.60
CA ILE A 159 -3.83 -9.75 11.34
C ILE A 159 -2.52 -10.54 11.41
N ILE A 160 -1.41 -9.88 11.79
CA ILE A 160 -0.08 -10.47 11.83
C ILE A 160 0.02 -11.67 12.79
N THR A 161 -0.77 -11.68 13.88
CA THR A 161 -0.81 -12.81 14.82
C THR A 161 -1.51 -14.04 14.26
N ASP A 162 -2.47 -13.86 13.36
CA ASP A 162 -3.40 -14.91 12.93
C ASP A 162 -3.10 -15.43 11.52
N VAL A 163 -2.46 -14.59 10.70
CA VAL A 163 -2.18 -14.86 9.30
C VAL A 163 -1.09 -15.92 9.11
N GLN A 164 -1.28 -16.75 8.09
CA GLN A 164 -0.37 -17.83 7.72
C GLN A 164 0.09 -17.62 6.29
N TYR A 165 1.32 -18.05 6.01
CA TYR A 165 2.03 -17.76 4.77
C TYR A 165 2.43 -19.07 4.09
N LEU A 166 2.30 -19.15 2.78
CA LEU A 166 2.97 -20.18 2.00
C LEU A 166 4.43 -19.76 1.77
N GLY A 167 5.38 -20.69 1.87
CA GLY A 167 6.78 -20.42 1.58
C GLY A 167 6.99 -19.80 0.19
N TYR A 168 6.16 -20.20 -0.79
CA TYR A 168 6.12 -19.66 -2.14
C TYR A 168 5.90 -18.13 -2.18
N GLN A 169 5.18 -17.57 -1.20
CA GLN A 169 4.94 -16.13 -1.12
C GLN A 169 6.06 -15.38 -0.40
N ILE A 170 6.68 -16.00 0.62
CA ILE A 170 7.71 -15.35 1.45
C ILE A 170 8.95 -15.02 0.61
N CYS A 171 9.25 -15.84 -0.39
CA CYS A 171 10.37 -15.61 -1.32
C CYS A 171 10.25 -14.30 -2.12
N ASP A 172 9.07 -13.70 -2.17
CA ASP A 172 8.72 -12.57 -3.04
C ASP A 172 8.65 -11.23 -2.32
N ILE A 173 8.84 -11.23 -0.99
CA ILE A 173 8.83 -10.00 -0.20
C ILE A 173 10.10 -9.23 -0.54
N GLN A 174 9.97 -8.25 -1.42
CA GLN A 174 11.04 -7.39 -1.90
C GLN A 174 10.54 -5.95 -1.99
N PHE A 175 11.34 -5.03 -1.47
CA PHE A 175 11.02 -3.60 -1.42
C PHE A 175 12.03 -2.76 -2.20
N GLU A 176 13.05 -3.37 -2.77
CA GLU A 176 14.21 -2.74 -3.40
C GLU A 176 13.81 -1.83 -4.57
N ASP A 177 12.89 -2.29 -5.42
CA ASP A 177 12.44 -1.51 -6.58
C ASP A 177 11.69 -0.25 -6.14
N ALA A 178 10.74 -0.39 -5.20
CA ALA A 178 10.00 0.73 -4.63
C ALA A 178 10.93 1.70 -3.89
N ILE A 179 11.90 1.20 -3.11
CA ILE A 179 12.93 2.02 -2.46
C ILE A 179 13.75 2.77 -3.51
N HIS A 180 14.17 2.09 -4.58
CA HIS A 180 14.97 2.70 -5.63
C HIS A 180 14.23 3.84 -6.33
N ARG A 181 12.97 3.64 -6.71
CA ARG A 181 12.11 4.68 -7.32
C ARG A 181 11.99 5.90 -6.41
N LEU A 182 11.66 5.69 -5.14
CA LEU A 182 11.55 6.78 -4.17
C LEU A 182 12.89 7.51 -3.97
N ASP A 183 14.01 6.78 -3.95
CA ASP A 183 15.35 7.35 -3.82
C ASP A 183 15.74 8.18 -5.07
N GLU A 184 15.37 7.75 -6.28
CA GLU A 184 15.54 8.53 -7.51
C GLU A 184 14.70 9.81 -7.51
N LEU A 185 13.45 9.73 -7.04
CA LEU A 185 12.57 10.89 -6.91
C LEU A 185 13.17 11.95 -5.97
N ILE A 186 13.65 11.54 -4.80
CA ILE A 186 14.27 12.45 -3.81
C ILE A 186 15.59 13.04 -4.30
N LYS A 187 16.39 12.26 -5.06
CA LYS A 187 17.64 12.76 -5.64
C LYS A 187 17.42 13.82 -6.71
N ASN A 188 16.22 13.90 -7.28
CA ASN A 188 15.88 14.90 -8.28
C ASN A 188 15.60 16.25 -7.62
N SER A 189 16.66 17.02 -7.35
CA SER A 189 16.55 18.34 -6.71
C SER A 189 15.65 19.30 -7.49
N PHE A 190 15.55 19.16 -8.81
CA PHE A 190 14.68 19.98 -9.65
C PHE A 190 13.20 19.74 -9.33
N ILE A 191 12.81 18.49 -9.04
CA ILE A 191 11.46 18.12 -8.60
C ILE A 191 11.24 18.55 -7.15
N MET A 192 12.14 18.15 -6.24
CA MET A 192 11.99 18.38 -4.81
C MET A 192 11.91 19.87 -4.45
N GLU A 193 12.69 20.74 -5.11
CA GLU A 193 12.62 22.20 -4.90
C GLU A 193 11.28 22.83 -5.31
N ARG A 194 10.49 22.14 -6.14
CA ARG A 194 9.22 22.63 -6.67
C ARG A 194 8.02 22.06 -5.93
N MET A 195 8.14 20.92 -5.26
CA MET A 195 7.07 20.33 -4.47
C MET A 195 6.85 21.07 -3.13
N ASP A 196 5.67 20.94 -2.52
CA ASP A 196 5.41 21.53 -1.20
C ASP A 196 6.25 20.83 -0.12
N ASP A 197 6.60 21.56 0.95
CA ASP A 197 7.34 21.04 2.11
C ASP A 197 6.63 19.82 2.71
N GLU A 198 5.29 19.84 2.73
CA GLU A 198 4.44 18.76 3.23
C GLU A 198 4.56 17.49 2.36
N GLU A 199 4.49 17.63 1.04
CA GLU A 199 4.63 16.52 0.09
C GLU A 199 6.05 15.92 0.14
N ASN A 200 7.07 16.79 0.17
CA ASN A 200 8.48 16.38 0.32
C ASN A 200 8.71 15.61 1.62
N SER A 201 8.14 16.09 2.73
CA SER A 201 8.27 15.43 4.03
C SER A 201 7.64 14.03 4.03
N VAL A 202 6.49 13.87 3.37
CA VAL A 202 5.82 12.56 3.27
C VAL A 202 6.65 11.57 2.43
N ILE A 203 7.21 12.01 1.30
CA ILE A 203 8.06 11.15 0.45
C ILE A 203 9.30 10.68 1.21
N ILE A 204 9.98 11.60 1.90
CA ILE A 204 11.17 11.28 2.70
C ILE A 204 10.80 10.29 3.80
N HIS A 205 9.70 10.54 4.52
CA HIS A 205 9.29 9.67 5.61
C HIS A 205 8.88 8.27 5.11
N LEU A 206 8.17 8.18 3.97
CA LEU A 206 7.84 6.90 3.35
C LEU A 206 9.10 6.12 2.97
N LEU A 207 10.10 6.78 2.38
CA LEU A 207 11.37 6.13 2.04
C LEU A 207 12.09 5.61 3.28
N GLU A 208 12.11 6.38 4.36
CA GLU A 208 12.73 5.95 5.63
C GLU A 208 11.98 4.76 6.24
N ALA A 209 10.64 4.83 6.32
CA ALA A 209 9.80 3.75 6.82
C ALA A 209 10.00 2.46 6.00
N LEU A 210 10.00 2.57 4.67
CA LEU A 210 10.21 1.43 3.78
C LEU A 210 11.62 0.84 3.90
N LYS A 211 12.66 1.69 4.00
CA LYS A 211 14.04 1.23 4.25
C LYS A 211 14.17 0.51 5.60
N MET A 212 13.48 0.99 6.64
CA MET A 212 13.46 0.32 7.95
C MET A 212 12.78 -1.05 7.87
N LEU A 213 11.60 -1.12 7.25
CA LEU A 213 10.88 -2.39 7.05
C LEU A 213 11.71 -3.37 6.23
N HIS A 214 12.26 -2.93 5.11
CA HIS A 214 13.10 -3.75 4.24
C HIS A 214 14.35 -4.26 4.97
N SER A 215 15.06 -3.38 5.68
CA SER A 215 16.25 -3.76 6.44
C SER A 215 15.92 -4.77 7.54
N PHE A 216 14.76 -4.63 8.18
CA PHE A 216 14.28 -5.56 9.19
C PHE A 216 14.00 -6.94 8.58
N VAL A 217 13.27 -6.99 7.45
CA VAL A 217 12.97 -8.25 6.74
C VAL A 217 14.25 -8.95 6.28
N GLU A 218 15.21 -8.22 5.71
CA GLU A 218 16.48 -8.81 5.27
C GLU A 218 17.35 -9.30 6.43
N LEU A 219 17.42 -8.54 7.53
CA LEU A 219 18.19 -8.92 8.71
C LEU A 219 17.62 -10.17 9.39
N HIS A 220 16.29 -10.29 9.42
CA HIS A 220 15.56 -11.37 10.07
C HIS A 220 15.02 -12.40 9.08
N ARG A 221 15.57 -12.48 7.86
CA ARG A 221 15.03 -13.34 6.80
C ARG A 221 14.91 -14.82 7.18
N GLN A 222 15.77 -15.28 8.08
CA GLN A 222 15.84 -16.67 8.52
C GLN A 222 14.92 -17.01 9.70
N ASP A 223 14.52 -16.01 10.50
CA ASP A 223 13.82 -16.20 11.77
C ASP A 223 12.54 -15.35 11.92
N LEU A 224 12.24 -14.48 10.95
CA LEU A 224 11.00 -13.70 10.88
C LEU A 224 9.78 -14.61 10.69
N PHE A 225 9.93 -15.65 9.87
CA PHE A 225 8.86 -16.60 9.57
C PHE A 225 9.19 -17.98 10.13
N LEU A 226 8.33 -18.49 11.02
CA LEU A 226 8.48 -19.80 11.62
C LEU A 226 7.65 -20.83 10.86
N ARG A 227 8.31 -21.90 10.43
CA ARG A 227 7.64 -23.04 9.80
C ARG A 227 6.71 -23.72 10.80
N THR A 228 5.52 -24.04 10.34
CA THR A 228 4.50 -24.79 11.09
C THR A 228 4.46 -26.26 10.67
N ASP A 229 3.77 -27.09 11.46
CA ASP A 229 3.47 -28.48 11.14
C ASP A 229 2.23 -28.65 10.24
N ILE A 230 1.67 -27.55 9.73
CA ILE A 230 0.51 -27.57 8.83
C ILE A 230 0.95 -28.14 7.49
N THR A 231 0.28 -29.20 7.06
CA THR A 231 0.51 -29.82 5.75
C THR A 231 -0.41 -29.18 4.71
N VAL A 232 0.10 -28.93 3.51
CA VAL A 232 -0.73 -28.47 2.39
C VAL A 232 -1.18 -29.66 1.54
N GLN A 233 -2.43 -29.64 1.08
CA GLN A 233 -2.98 -30.66 0.19
C GLN A 233 -3.49 -30.04 -1.11
N GLY A 234 -3.13 -30.67 -2.23
CA GLY A 234 -3.48 -30.21 -3.58
C GLY A 234 -2.56 -29.13 -4.14
N PHE A 235 -1.73 -28.51 -3.30
CA PHE A 235 -0.74 -27.54 -3.77
C PHE A 235 0.47 -28.24 -4.39
N GLU A 236 0.80 -27.85 -5.62
CA GLU A 236 1.99 -28.31 -6.34
C GLU A 236 2.69 -27.11 -6.98
N TRP A 237 3.99 -27.21 -7.25
CA TRP A 237 4.70 -26.22 -8.06
C TRP A 237 5.51 -26.89 -9.16
N GLU A 238 5.71 -26.17 -10.26
CA GLU A 238 6.56 -26.60 -11.37
C GLU A 238 7.59 -25.53 -11.71
N LEU A 239 8.78 -25.96 -12.13
CA LEU A 239 9.86 -25.10 -12.60
C LEU A 239 10.07 -25.26 -14.11
N SER A 240 9.79 -24.20 -14.84
CA SER A 240 10.10 -24.07 -16.26
C SER A 240 11.38 -23.26 -16.45
N LYS A 241 12.48 -23.95 -16.75
CA LYS A 241 13.78 -23.31 -17.01
C LYS A 241 13.80 -22.71 -18.41
N HIS A 242 13.90 -21.38 -18.50
CA HIS A 242 14.07 -20.65 -19.75
C HIS A 242 15.52 -20.23 -19.91
N GLN A 243 16.13 -20.57 -21.05
CA GLN A 243 17.46 -20.06 -21.40
C GLN A 243 17.33 -18.63 -21.93
N ASN A 244 17.83 -17.66 -21.16
CA ASN A 244 18.00 -16.30 -21.64
C ASN A 244 19.45 -16.12 -22.13
N VAL A 245 19.61 -15.64 -23.37
CA VAL A 245 20.91 -15.46 -24.04
C VAL A 245 21.78 -14.41 -23.34
N LEU A 246 21.19 -13.50 -22.55
CA LEU A 246 21.89 -12.40 -21.88
C LEU A 246 22.10 -12.63 -20.37
N SER A 247 21.21 -13.36 -19.70
CA SER A 247 21.13 -13.40 -18.22
C SER A 247 21.37 -14.78 -17.60
N GLY A 248 21.55 -15.83 -18.40
CA GLY A 248 21.65 -17.21 -17.90
C GLY A 248 20.31 -17.96 -17.90
N THR A 249 20.22 -19.03 -17.11
CA THR A 249 18.98 -19.83 -16.98
C THR A 249 18.07 -19.16 -15.96
N ILE A 250 16.92 -18.64 -16.40
CA ILE A 250 15.90 -18.07 -15.51
C ILE A 250 14.87 -19.16 -15.22
N GLY A 251 14.61 -19.39 -13.93
CA GLY A 251 13.59 -20.32 -13.48
C GLY A 251 12.24 -19.63 -13.36
N LEU A 252 11.26 -20.03 -14.18
CA LEU A 252 9.88 -19.63 -14.01
C LEU A 252 9.17 -20.66 -13.15
N TYR A 253 8.76 -20.26 -11.95
CA TYR A 253 8.01 -21.10 -11.03
C TYR A 253 6.52 -20.87 -11.23
N ARG A 254 5.75 -21.94 -11.25
CA ARG A 254 4.29 -21.89 -11.31
C ARG A 254 3.71 -22.62 -10.13
N LEU A 255 2.80 -21.98 -9.41
CA LEU A 255 2.03 -22.57 -8.32
C LEU A 255 0.68 -23.06 -8.85
N TYR A 256 0.33 -24.29 -8.51
CA TYR A 256 -0.90 -24.94 -8.91
C TYR A 256 -1.67 -25.45 -7.70
N TYR A 257 -3.00 -25.50 -7.86
CA TYR A 257 -3.84 -26.40 -7.11
C TYR A 257 -4.31 -27.54 -8.01
N ARG A 258 -4.00 -28.78 -7.65
CA ARG A 258 -4.27 -30.00 -8.40
C ARG A 258 -4.94 -31.06 -7.54
N GLU A 259 -5.87 -31.77 -8.13
CA GLU A 259 -6.47 -32.96 -7.51
C GLU A 259 -6.33 -34.16 -8.41
N LYS A 260 -5.98 -35.28 -7.80
CA LYS A 260 -5.83 -36.58 -8.47
C LYS A 260 -6.95 -37.51 -8.01
N GLU A 261 -7.36 -38.41 -8.91
CA GLU A 261 -8.34 -39.43 -8.60
C GLU A 261 -7.79 -40.38 -7.52
N GLU A 262 -8.61 -40.77 -6.54
CA GLU A 262 -8.16 -41.56 -5.40
C GLU A 262 -7.53 -42.89 -5.85
N GLY A 263 -6.25 -43.10 -5.53
CA GLY A 263 -5.49 -44.29 -5.95
C GLY A 263 -4.97 -44.26 -7.39
N SER A 264 -4.98 -43.11 -8.07
CA SER A 264 -4.53 -42.94 -9.45
C SER A 264 -3.67 -41.67 -9.61
N GLU A 265 -2.76 -41.66 -10.57
CA GLU A 265 -2.00 -40.46 -10.98
C GLU A 265 -2.80 -39.56 -11.95
N LYS A 266 -4.03 -39.96 -12.28
CA LYS A 266 -4.88 -39.20 -13.20
C LYS A 266 -5.36 -37.91 -12.52
N LEU A 267 -4.95 -36.77 -13.09
CA LEU A 267 -5.45 -35.45 -12.73
C LEU A 267 -6.95 -35.33 -13.04
N VAL A 268 -7.70 -34.90 -12.04
CA VAL A 268 -9.15 -34.63 -12.09
C VAL A 268 -9.41 -33.11 -12.10
N TYR A 269 -8.49 -32.34 -11.50
CA TYR A 269 -8.59 -30.89 -11.42
C TYR A 269 -7.21 -30.24 -11.48
N GLU A 270 -7.14 -29.07 -12.12
CA GLU A 270 -5.96 -28.20 -12.14
C GLU A 270 -6.40 -26.74 -12.21
N GLN A 271 -5.81 -25.91 -11.36
CA GLN A 271 -5.94 -24.46 -11.37
C GLN A 271 -4.54 -23.84 -11.19
N VAL A 272 -4.17 -22.92 -12.07
CA VAL A 272 -2.97 -22.08 -11.89
C VAL A 272 -3.30 -21.02 -10.85
N LEU A 273 -2.47 -20.90 -9.81
CA LEU A 273 -2.64 -19.92 -8.74
C LEU A 273 -1.71 -18.72 -8.91
N ASP A 274 -0.45 -18.97 -9.29
CA ASP A 274 0.57 -17.93 -9.45
C ASP A 274 1.65 -18.37 -10.44
N GLU A 275 2.33 -17.41 -11.06
CA GLU A 275 3.47 -17.62 -11.93
C GLU A 275 4.48 -16.49 -11.73
N LYS A 276 5.70 -16.83 -11.27
CA LYS A 276 6.74 -15.83 -11.05
C LYS A 276 8.16 -16.37 -11.13
N ILE A 277 9.11 -15.44 -11.22
CA ILE A 277 10.54 -15.75 -11.19
C ILE A 277 10.99 -15.68 -9.74
N ILE A 278 11.57 -16.77 -9.23
CA ILE A 278 12.14 -16.80 -7.89
C ILE A 278 13.65 -16.93 -8.00
N ILE A 279 14.36 -15.97 -7.43
CA ILE A 279 15.82 -15.95 -7.35
C ILE A 279 16.17 -16.49 -5.96
N ASP A 280 16.95 -17.58 -5.91
CA ASP A 280 17.38 -18.25 -4.66
C ASP A 280 16.27 -18.90 -3.81
N ALA A 281 15.41 -19.71 -4.43
CA ALA A 281 14.46 -20.56 -3.69
C ALA A 281 15.11 -21.82 -3.10
N GLU A 282 14.92 -22.05 -1.79
CA GLU A 282 15.03 -23.40 -1.24
C GLU A 282 13.78 -24.21 -1.63
N GLU A 283 13.88 -24.98 -2.72
CA GLU A 283 12.77 -25.75 -3.33
C GLU A 283 11.93 -26.56 -2.32
N ASN A 284 12.57 -27.09 -1.27
CA ASN A 284 11.91 -27.91 -0.24
C ASN A 284 10.95 -27.13 0.68
N ASN A 285 11.02 -25.80 0.67
CA ASN A 285 10.31 -24.93 1.59
C ASN A 285 9.14 -24.18 0.95
N LEU A 286 9.00 -24.22 -0.37
CA LEU A 286 7.98 -23.48 -1.13
C LEU A 286 6.53 -23.84 -0.74
N LEU A 287 6.27 -25.10 -0.39
CA LEU A 287 4.93 -25.57 0.01
C LEU A 287 4.75 -25.68 1.53
N SER A 288 5.72 -25.21 2.31
CA SER A 288 5.59 -25.19 3.77
C SER A 288 4.73 -24.00 4.20
N VAL A 289 3.97 -24.16 5.28
CA VAL A 289 3.18 -23.09 5.89
C VAL A 289 3.98 -22.45 7.01
N TYR A 290 3.98 -21.12 7.04
CA TYR A 290 4.70 -20.31 8.01
C TYR A 290 3.76 -19.36 8.75
N ILE A 291 4.19 -18.91 9.91
CA ILE A 291 3.60 -17.79 10.66
C ILE A 291 4.70 -16.76 10.94
N VAL A 292 4.33 -15.51 11.22
CA VAL A 292 5.30 -14.56 11.78
C VAL A 292 5.75 -15.06 13.15
N ASN A 293 7.05 -14.96 13.43
CA ASN A 293 7.62 -15.30 14.72
C ASN A 293 7.01 -14.41 15.82
N PRO A 294 6.45 -14.98 16.89
CA PRO A 294 5.86 -14.20 17.98
C PRO A 294 6.79 -13.15 18.61
N ASP A 295 8.09 -13.40 18.60
CA ASP A 295 9.09 -12.45 19.11
C ASP A 295 9.11 -11.14 18.31
N TYR A 296 8.62 -11.14 17.07
CA TYR A 296 8.60 -10.00 16.17
C TYR A 296 7.23 -9.36 15.95
N TYR A 297 6.14 -9.89 16.54
CA TYR A 297 4.79 -9.35 16.29
C TYR A 297 4.69 -7.85 16.51
N THR A 298 5.25 -7.33 17.60
CA THR A 298 5.17 -5.90 17.90
C THR A 298 5.94 -5.07 16.87
N ILE A 299 7.25 -5.32 16.74
CA ILE A 299 8.11 -4.51 15.86
C ILE A 299 7.72 -4.64 14.38
N PHE A 300 7.31 -5.82 13.93
CA PHE A 300 6.91 -6.02 12.54
C PHE A 300 5.59 -5.31 12.23
N SER A 301 4.61 -5.39 13.14
CA SER A 301 3.34 -4.67 13.00
C SER A 301 3.55 -3.15 13.03
N ASP A 302 4.44 -2.64 13.89
CA ASP A 302 4.78 -1.22 13.97
C ASP A 302 5.37 -0.73 12.64
N LEU A 303 6.32 -1.47 12.07
CA LEU A 303 6.96 -1.12 10.80
C LEU A 303 5.96 -1.13 9.63
N ILE A 304 5.09 -2.13 9.55
CA ILE A 304 4.03 -2.19 8.53
C ILE A 304 3.07 -1.00 8.70
N ASN A 305 2.64 -0.72 9.93
CA ASN A 305 1.72 0.37 10.20
C ASN A 305 2.35 1.75 9.91
N GLU A 306 3.65 1.93 10.11
CA GLU A 306 4.36 3.17 9.75
C GLU A 306 4.32 3.42 8.24
N VAL A 307 4.57 2.38 7.44
CA VAL A 307 4.46 2.46 5.97
C VAL A 307 3.02 2.81 5.55
N LEU A 308 2.03 2.13 6.12
CA LEU A 308 0.61 2.44 5.86
C LEU A 308 0.23 3.87 6.29
N SER A 309 0.81 4.38 7.38
CA SER A 309 0.59 5.75 7.82
C SER A 309 1.12 6.76 6.82
N CYS A 310 2.31 6.54 6.28
CA CYS A 310 2.89 7.39 5.24
C CYS A 310 2.03 7.39 3.97
N ILE A 311 1.48 6.22 3.58
CA ILE A 311 0.54 6.11 2.45
C ILE A 311 -0.72 6.94 2.69
N ARG A 312 -1.32 6.83 3.89
CA ARG A 312 -2.49 7.65 4.28
C ARG A 312 -2.19 9.14 4.25
N ASP A 313 -1.02 9.55 4.73
CA ASP A 313 -0.65 10.96 4.77
C ASP A 313 -0.45 11.53 3.37
N TRP A 314 0.11 10.75 2.42
CA TRP A 314 0.16 11.15 1.02
C TRP A 314 -1.24 11.38 0.42
N ARG A 315 -2.20 10.47 0.68
CA ARG A 315 -3.60 10.63 0.21
C ARG A 315 -4.27 11.91 0.71
N ARG A 316 -3.82 12.45 1.86
CA ARG A 316 -4.35 13.71 2.42
C ARG A 316 -3.75 14.96 1.77
N THR A 317 -2.68 14.83 0.98
CA THR A 317 -2.06 15.94 0.26
C THR A 317 -2.88 16.36 -0.97
N ASN A 318 -2.48 17.48 -1.59
CA ASN A 318 -3.11 18.00 -2.81
C ASN A 318 -2.64 17.28 -4.10
N ALA A 319 -1.83 16.23 -3.96
CA ALA A 319 -1.17 15.49 -5.03
C ALA A 319 -2.08 14.46 -5.74
N GLY A 320 -3.33 14.32 -5.28
CA GLY A 320 -4.37 13.54 -5.96
C GLY A 320 -4.38 12.05 -5.59
N PHE A 321 -5.55 11.44 -5.76
CA PHE A 321 -5.86 10.04 -5.40
C PHE A 321 -5.73 9.07 -6.58
N VAL A 322 -5.19 9.53 -7.71
CA VAL A 322 -5.35 8.88 -9.01
C VAL A 322 -3.99 8.73 -9.68
N VAL A 323 -3.61 7.49 -9.95
CA VAL A 323 -2.36 7.12 -10.59
C VAL A 323 -2.66 6.70 -12.03
N VAL A 324 -1.82 7.17 -12.97
CA VAL A 324 -1.86 6.68 -14.34
C VAL A 324 -0.78 5.62 -14.47
N ASP A 325 -1.18 4.36 -14.39
CA ASP A 325 -0.27 3.26 -14.67
C ASP A 325 -0.05 3.22 -16.19
N PHE A 326 1.10 3.75 -16.63
CA PHE A 326 1.48 3.76 -18.04
C PHE A 326 1.84 2.37 -18.57
N ASP A 327 2.20 1.41 -17.70
CA ASP A 327 2.55 0.04 -18.09
C ASP A 327 1.30 -0.79 -18.36
N SER A 328 0.24 -0.61 -17.57
CA SER A 328 -1.06 -1.25 -17.80
C SER A 328 -2.05 -0.39 -18.62
N ALA A 329 -1.71 0.86 -18.93
CA ALA A 329 -2.58 1.87 -19.54
C ALA A 329 -3.90 2.07 -18.78
N GLN A 330 -3.88 1.91 -17.45
CA GLN A 330 -5.04 2.03 -16.58
C GLN A 330 -4.92 3.23 -15.64
N ILE A 331 -6.07 3.82 -15.32
CA ILE A 331 -6.18 4.81 -14.25
C ILE A 331 -6.58 4.05 -12.99
N ARG A 332 -5.72 4.05 -11.97
CA ARG A 332 -5.95 3.37 -10.70
C ARG A 332 -6.13 4.39 -9.59
N ARG A 333 -6.97 4.07 -8.62
CA ARG A 333 -7.10 4.85 -7.40
C ARG A 333 -6.07 4.34 -6.40
N LEU A 334 -5.43 5.26 -5.68
CA LEU A 334 -4.63 4.97 -4.49
C LEU A 334 -5.54 4.52 -3.36
#